data_AF-A0A831X074-F1
#
_entry.id   AF-A0A831X074-F1
#
_cell.length_a   1.000
_cell.length_b   1.000
_cell.length_c   1.000
_cell.angle_alpha   90.00
_cell.angle_beta   90.00
_cell.angle_gamma   90.00
#
_symmetry.space_group_name_H-M   'P 1'
#
loop_
_entity.id
_entity.type
_entity.pdbx_description
1 polymer ?
#
loop_
_entity_poly.entity_id
_entity_poly.type
_entity_poly.pdbx_seq_one_letter_code
_entity_poly.pdbx_strand_id
1 'polypeptide(L)'
;MTTKLIDLRQAREGAPDRLSELQAYLAQLVGESFRFARISYGDELTLHFGDLRPARSPKLRKQPYGAYVLGVRASPWLLKSGNAPLVLSGGIDIGITSDFGKPVSKEELAAHPFVELDSVVLRAVPFVIKPSNALGLQLRFSDGSTLHVLPSPPAADENDEQGLPALADWELASPGGLLSAGPGLVWAFKPASSTGSESMQTGEGN
;
A
#
# COMPACT_ATOMS: atom_id res chain seq x y z
N MET A 1 -11.26 -15.68 15.57
CA MET A 1 -9.98 -15.42 14.89
C MET A 1 -8.94 -15.16 15.97
N THR A 2 -7.85 -15.93 16.01
CA THR A 2 -6.79 -15.74 16.99
C THR A 2 -5.91 -14.58 16.53
N THR A 3 -6.00 -13.44 17.19
CA THR A 3 -5.15 -12.28 16.91
C THR A 3 -3.72 -12.62 17.31
N LYS A 4 -2.84 -12.85 16.32
CA LYS A 4 -1.41 -13.07 16.57
C LYS A 4 -0.79 -11.71 16.91
N LEU A 5 -0.27 -11.57 18.12
CA LEU A 5 0.41 -10.35 18.56
C LEU A 5 1.75 -10.25 17.81
N ILE A 6 2.01 -9.13 17.14
CA ILE A 6 3.26 -8.87 16.42
C ILE A 6 4.07 -7.79 17.12
N ASP A 7 5.39 -7.92 17.14
CA ASP A 7 6.30 -6.89 17.63
C ASP A 7 6.76 -6.00 16.47
N LEU A 8 6.20 -4.79 16.38
CA LEU A 8 6.53 -3.80 15.36
C LEU A 8 7.93 -3.17 15.54
N ARG A 9 8.69 -3.55 16.58
CA ARG A 9 10.06 -3.06 16.81
C ARG A 9 11.12 -3.97 16.22
N GLN A 10 10.74 -5.15 15.74
CA GLN A 10 11.67 -6.13 15.20
C GLN A 10 11.52 -6.25 13.69
N ALA A 11 12.65 -6.24 12.98
CA ALA A 11 12.66 -6.57 11.56
C ALA A 11 12.23 -8.02 11.36
N ARG A 12 11.46 -8.25 10.28
CA ARG A 12 10.96 -9.57 9.91
C ARG A 12 10.99 -9.73 8.41
N GLU A 13 11.21 -10.96 8.00
CA GLU A 13 11.05 -11.42 6.62
C GLU A 13 10.17 -12.66 6.66
N GLY A 14 9.30 -12.80 5.67
CA GLY A 14 8.38 -13.93 5.58
C GLY A 14 8.28 -14.53 4.20
N ALA A 15 7.91 -15.79 4.22
CA ALA A 15 7.82 -16.68 3.08
C ALA A 15 6.33 -17.08 2.84
N PRO A 16 6.03 -17.88 1.78
CA PRO A 16 4.66 -18.22 1.36
C PRO A 16 3.73 -18.74 2.47
N ASP A 17 4.27 -19.50 3.41
CA ASP A 17 3.57 -20.17 4.51
C ASP A 17 3.20 -19.22 5.66
N ARG A 18 3.65 -17.96 5.61
CA ARG A 18 3.46 -16.96 6.68
C ARG A 18 2.44 -15.88 6.38
N LEU A 19 1.44 -16.16 5.53
CA LEU A 19 0.35 -15.23 5.21
C LEU A 19 -0.37 -14.71 6.46
N SER A 20 -0.56 -15.54 7.49
CA SER A 20 -1.20 -15.11 8.74
C SER A 20 -0.37 -14.06 9.49
N GLU A 21 0.95 -14.08 9.35
CA GLU A 21 1.84 -13.06 9.94
C GLU A 21 1.77 -11.76 9.15
N LEU A 22 1.82 -11.85 7.82
CA LEU A 22 1.61 -10.70 6.95
C LEU A 22 0.26 -10.03 7.23
N GLN A 23 -0.80 -10.82 7.39
CA GLN A 23 -2.12 -10.31 7.77
C GLN A 23 -2.11 -9.61 9.12
N ALA A 24 -1.34 -10.09 10.10
CA ALA A 24 -1.20 -9.43 11.39
C ALA A 24 -0.50 -8.06 11.26
N TYR A 25 0.49 -7.92 10.36
CA TYR A 25 1.10 -6.62 10.06
C TYR A 25 0.13 -5.68 9.35
N LEU A 26 -0.71 -6.19 8.46
CA LEU A 26 -1.75 -5.41 7.78
C LEU A 26 -2.89 -4.98 8.71
N ALA A 27 -3.08 -5.66 9.84
CA ALA A 27 -4.12 -5.32 10.81
C ALA A 27 -3.95 -3.91 11.40
N GLN A 28 -2.73 -3.34 11.37
CA GLN A 28 -2.49 -1.95 11.78
C GLN A 28 -3.25 -0.91 10.94
N LEU A 29 -3.65 -1.27 9.71
CA LEU A 29 -4.40 -0.40 8.81
C LEU A 29 -5.91 -0.45 9.09
N VAL A 30 -6.40 -1.51 9.74
CA VAL A 30 -7.82 -1.67 10.03
C VAL A 30 -8.26 -0.66 11.08
N GLY A 31 -9.35 0.06 10.81
CA GLY A 31 -9.82 1.16 11.65
C GLY A 31 -9.30 2.53 11.23
N GLU A 32 -8.31 2.60 10.34
CA GLU A 32 -7.78 3.87 9.86
C GLU A 32 -8.69 4.49 8.80
N SER A 33 -8.94 5.80 8.91
CA SER A 33 -9.76 6.58 7.98
C SER A 33 -8.99 6.89 6.70
N PHE A 34 -9.60 6.63 5.55
CA PHE A 34 -9.13 7.09 4.24
C PHE A 34 -9.17 8.62 4.15
N ARG A 35 -8.11 9.21 3.61
CA ARG A 35 -8.01 10.67 3.43
C ARG A 35 -8.02 11.08 1.97
N PHE A 36 -7.14 10.49 1.18
CA PHE A 36 -7.07 10.77 -0.25
C PHE A 36 -6.21 9.72 -0.97
N ALA A 37 -6.38 9.64 -2.28
CA ALA A 37 -5.54 8.86 -3.17
C ALA A 37 -4.77 9.78 -4.13
N ARG A 38 -3.61 9.32 -4.60
CA ARG A 38 -2.82 9.95 -5.66
C ARG A 38 -2.48 8.90 -6.70
N ILE A 39 -2.67 9.27 -7.96
CA ILE A 39 -2.16 8.50 -9.09
C ILE A 39 -0.96 9.25 -9.65
N SER A 40 0.15 8.54 -9.83
CA SER A 40 1.38 9.09 -10.39
C SER A 40 1.67 8.47 -11.76
N TYR A 41 2.76 8.93 -12.38
CA TYR A 41 3.24 8.37 -13.64
C TYR A 41 3.54 6.87 -13.50
N GLY A 42 3.30 6.08 -14.56
CA GLY A 42 3.48 4.61 -14.51
C GLY A 42 2.37 3.86 -13.79
N ASP A 43 1.17 4.44 -13.70
CA ASP A 43 0.00 3.85 -13.04
C ASP A 43 0.18 3.57 -11.54
N GLU A 44 1.15 4.19 -10.87
CA GLU A 44 1.32 4.01 -9.43
C GLU A 44 0.14 4.62 -8.66
N LEU A 45 -0.43 3.85 -7.73
CA LEU A 45 -1.49 4.30 -6.83
C LEU A 45 -0.93 4.46 -5.42
N THR A 46 -1.17 5.60 -4.80
CA THR A 46 -0.85 5.84 -3.40
C THR A 46 -2.11 6.21 -2.64
N LEU A 47 -2.45 5.47 -1.58
CA LEU A 47 -3.55 5.78 -0.68
C LEU A 47 -3.02 6.25 0.67
N HIS A 48 -3.63 7.30 1.20
CA HIS A 48 -3.25 7.89 2.49
C HIS A 48 -4.37 7.71 3.51
N PHE A 49 -3.99 7.31 4.73
CA PHE A 49 -4.92 7.01 5.82
C PHE A 49 -4.47 7.60 7.15
N GLY A 50 -5.40 7.66 8.11
CA GLY A 50 -5.17 8.13 9.46
C GLY A 50 -4.92 9.64 9.51
N ASP A 51 -4.26 10.12 10.55
CA ASP A 51 -4.00 11.55 10.73
C ASP A 51 -3.09 12.11 9.63
N LEU A 52 -3.43 13.30 9.12
CA LEU A 52 -2.58 14.01 8.17
C LEU A 52 -1.35 14.58 8.88
N ARG A 53 -0.19 14.36 8.26
CA ARG A 53 1.12 14.79 8.71
C ARG A 53 1.80 15.59 7.61
N PRO A 54 2.58 16.62 7.96
CA PRO A 54 3.42 17.30 6.99
C PRO A 54 4.51 16.34 6.48
N ALA A 55 4.94 16.54 5.24
CA ALA A 55 6.08 15.79 4.72
C ALA A 55 7.34 16.01 5.57
N ARG A 56 8.15 14.96 5.71
CA ARG A 56 9.43 15.04 6.43
C ARG A 56 10.44 15.95 5.72
N SER A 57 10.39 16.03 4.39
CA SER A 57 11.32 16.86 3.64
C SER A 57 10.87 18.32 3.59
N PRO A 58 11.78 19.30 3.78
CA PRO A 58 11.45 20.72 3.67
C PRO A 58 10.81 21.10 2.32
N LYS A 59 11.25 20.44 1.24
CA LYS A 59 10.76 20.66 -0.13
C LYS A 59 9.30 20.22 -0.34
N LEU A 60 8.80 19.28 0.46
CA LEU A 60 7.44 18.74 0.34
C LEU A 60 6.52 19.14 1.50
N ARG A 61 6.93 20.06 2.39
CA ARG A 61 6.13 20.46 3.57
C ARG A 61 4.68 20.87 3.27
N LYS A 62 4.41 21.36 2.05
CA LYS A 62 3.07 21.76 1.60
C LYS A 62 2.20 20.58 1.14
N GLN A 63 2.76 19.39 0.98
CA GLN A 63 2.04 18.18 0.60
C GLN A 63 1.73 17.37 1.86
N PRO A 64 0.44 17.22 2.23
CA PRO A 64 0.07 16.37 3.35
C PRO A 64 0.29 14.89 2.99
N TYR A 65 0.53 14.07 4.01
CA TYR A 65 0.62 12.61 3.96
C TYR A 65 -0.22 12.02 5.09
N GLY A 66 -0.89 10.91 4.86
CA GLY A 66 -1.48 10.12 5.94
C GLY A 66 -0.42 9.55 6.89
N ALA A 67 -0.81 9.26 8.12
CA ALA A 67 -0.02 8.50 9.09
C ALA A 67 0.34 7.11 8.55
N TYR A 68 -0.54 6.55 7.73
CA TYR A 68 -0.31 5.35 6.94
C TYR A 68 -0.39 5.67 5.47
N VAL A 69 0.51 5.07 4.69
CA VAL A 69 0.60 5.26 3.25
C VAL A 69 0.76 3.90 2.59
N LEU A 70 -0.23 3.50 1.80
CA LEU A 70 -0.14 2.31 0.94
C LEU A 70 0.27 2.76 -0.45
N GLY A 71 1.47 2.40 -0.87
CA GLY A 71 1.93 2.51 -2.24
C GLY A 71 1.71 1.20 -2.98
N VAL A 72 1.16 1.27 -4.18
CA VAL A 72 1.04 0.15 -5.11
C VAL A 72 1.85 0.51 -6.34
N ARG A 73 2.93 -0.23 -6.55
CA ARG A 73 3.94 0.02 -7.58
C ARG A 73 4.19 -1.26 -8.35
N ALA A 74 4.52 -1.14 -9.63
CA ALA A 74 4.88 -2.29 -10.47
C ALA A 74 3.83 -3.41 -10.53
N SER A 75 2.60 -3.15 -10.08
CA SER A 75 1.55 -4.13 -9.98
C SER A 75 0.23 -3.58 -10.51
N PRO A 76 -0.44 -4.33 -11.41
CA PRO A 76 -1.88 -4.27 -11.62
C PRO A 76 -2.70 -3.92 -10.37
N TRP A 77 -3.63 -2.97 -10.48
CA TRP A 77 -4.62 -2.74 -9.42
C TRP A 77 -5.99 -2.34 -9.96
N LEU A 78 -7.00 -2.52 -9.11
CA LEU A 78 -8.40 -2.23 -9.36
C LEU A 78 -9.04 -1.58 -8.12
N LEU A 79 -9.56 -0.37 -8.26
CA LEU A 79 -10.32 0.35 -7.24
C LEU A 79 -11.78 0.47 -7.68
N LYS A 80 -12.67 -0.16 -6.93
CA LYS A 80 -14.13 -0.13 -7.15
C LYS A 80 -14.79 0.79 -6.14
N SER A 81 -15.68 1.66 -6.63
CA SER A 81 -16.52 2.49 -5.77
C SER A 81 -17.64 1.67 -5.12
N GLY A 82 -17.94 1.95 -3.85
CA GLY A 82 -19.10 1.40 -3.16
C GLY A 82 -20.42 2.10 -3.49
N ASN A 83 -20.34 3.34 -3.96
CA ASN A 83 -21.50 4.22 -4.17
C ASN A 83 -21.94 4.34 -5.63
N ALA A 84 -21.09 3.91 -6.55
CA ALA A 84 -21.38 3.96 -7.97
C ALA A 84 -20.82 2.69 -8.65
N PRO A 85 -21.40 2.24 -9.76
CA PRO A 85 -20.86 1.13 -10.54
C PRO A 85 -19.65 1.62 -11.36
N LEU A 86 -18.65 2.18 -10.70
CA LEU A 86 -17.44 2.74 -11.30
C LEU A 86 -16.23 1.95 -10.85
N VAL A 87 -15.28 1.80 -11.76
CA VAL A 87 -14.02 1.11 -11.49
C VAL A 87 -12.86 1.85 -12.15
N LEU A 88 -11.76 1.93 -11.42
CA LEU A 88 -10.52 2.51 -11.87
C LEU A 88 -9.43 1.45 -11.78
N SER A 89 -8.58 1.37 -12.80
CA SER A 89 -7.48 0.41 -12.84
C SER A 89 -6.18 1.05 -13.33
N GLY A 90 -5.07 0.41 -12.99
CA GLY A 90 -3.74 0.77 -13.47
C GLY A 90 -2.91 -0.48 -13.71
N GLY A 91 -2.08 -0.49 -14.76
CA GLY A 91 -1.23 -1.63 -15.11
C GLY A 91 -1.99 -2.85 -15.64
N ILE A 92 -3.27 -2.72 -16.00
CA ILE A 92 -4.04 -3.82 -16.56
C ILE A 92 -4.99 -3.35 -17.67
N ASP A 93 -4.83 -3.95 -18.84
CA ASP A 93 -5.86 -4.02 -19.87
C ASP A 93 -6.71 -5.28 -19.64
N ILE A 94 -7.42 -5.34 -18.52
CA ILE A 94 -8.47 -6.35 -18.41
C ILE A 94 -9.60 -5.86 -19.31
N GLY A 95 -10.15 -6.74 -20.14
CA GLY A 95 -11.51 -6.57 -20.63
C GLY A 95 -12.46 -6.62 -19.44
N ILE A 96 -12.46 -5.57 -18.61
CA ILE A 96 -13.29 -5.41 -17.43
C ILE A 96 -14.71 -5.65 -17.91
N THR A 97 -15.27 -6.81 -17.58
CA THR A 97 -16.65 -7.11 -17.92
C THR A 97 -17.52 -6.10 -17.18
N SER A 98 -18.69 -5.79 -17.74
CA SER A 98 -19.66 -4.86 -17.14
C SER A 98 -20.00 -5.15 -15.67
N ASP A 99 -19.71 -6.36 -15.20
CA ASP A 99 -19.98 -6.87 -13.85
C ASP A 99 -19.14 -6.18 -12.76
N PHE A 100 -17.97 -5.63 -13.10
CA PHE A 100 -17.12 -4.91 -12.15
C PHE A 100 -17.50 -3.43 -11.99
N GLY A 101 -18.15 -2.86 -13.01
CA GLY A 101 -18.48 -1.46 -13.12
C GLY A 101 -17.99 -0.86 -14.43
N LYS A 102 -18.43 0.36 -14.72
CA LYS A 102 -17.96 1.16 -15.84
C LYS A 102 -16.52 1.61 -15.56
N PRO A 103 -15.55 1.29 -16.43
CA PRO A 103 -14.20 1.81 -16.31
C PRO A 103 -14.21 3.33 -16.49
N VAL A 104 -13.41 4.02 -15.67
CA VAL A 104 -13.23 5.48 -15.77
C VAL A 104 -11.78 5.82 -16.08
N SER A 105 -11.56 6.98 -16.67
CA SER A 105 -10.20 7.48 -16.89
C SER A 105 -9.62 8.14 -15.63
N LYS A 106 -8.31 8.40 -15.63
CA LYS A 106 -7.64 9.13 -14.55
C LYS A 106 -8.14 10.57 -14.42
N GLU A 107 -8.57 11.18 -15.51
CA GLU A 107 -9.15 12.52 -15.54
C GLU A 107 -10.53 12.53 -14.84
N GLU A 108 -11.31 11.47 -14.99
CA GLU A 108 -12.60 11.30 -14.33
C GLU A 108 -12.47 11.03 -12.82
N LEU A 109 -11.31 10.56 -12.34
CA LEU A 109 -10.98 10.44 -10.91
C LEU A 109 -11.09 11.78 -10.18
N ALA A 110 -10.68 12.88 -10.82
CA ALA A 110 -10.73 14.20 -10.20
C ALA A 110 -12.16 14.69 -9.95
N ALA A 111 -13.14 14.13 -10.68
CA ALA A 111 -14.54 14.50 -10.59
C ALA A 111 -15.35 13.63 -9.60
N HIS A 112 -14.88 12.41 -9.28
CA HIS A 112 -15.64 11.48 -8.45
C HIS A 112 -14.74 10.82 -7.38
N PRO A 113 -15.04 10.99 -6.09
CA PRO A 113 -14.33 10.26 -5.05
C PRO A 113 -14.69 8.76 -5.13
N PHE A 114 -13.72 7.94 -5.48
CA PHE A 114 -13.88 6.48 -5.52
C PHE A 114 -14.07 5.86 -4.14
N VAL A 115 -13.46 6.49 -3.15
CA VAL A 115 -13.61 6.19 -1.73
C VAL A 115 -14.03 7.47 -1.05
N GLU A 116 -15.09 7.42 -0.24
CA GLU A 116 -15.54 8.55 0.54
C GLU A 116 -14.47 9.02 1.52
N LEU A 117 -14.36 10.33 1.69
CA LEU A 117 -13.51 10.92 2.71
C LEU A 117 -13.92 10.37 4.08
N ASP A 118 -12.93 10.01 4.89
CA ASP A 118 -13.08 9.44 6.23
C ASP A 118 -13.68 8.03 6.29
N SER A 119 -13.95 7.40 5.14
CA SER A 119 -14.30 5.98 5.06
C SER A 119 -13.22 5.12 5.73
N VAL A 120 -13.63 4.20 6.59
CA VAL A 120 -12.72 3.43 7.44
C VAL A 120 -12.34 2.11 6.76
N VAL A 121 -11.06 1.72 6.86
CA VAL A 121 -10.63 0.40 6.43
C VAL A 121 -11.23 -0.67 7.36
N LEU A 122 -12.17 -1.45 6.84
CA LEU A 122 -12.80 -2.56 7.56
C LEU A 122 -11.98 -3.84 7.48
N ARG A 123 -11.23 -4.02 6.39
CA ARG A 123 -10.46 -5.24 6.13
C ARG A 123 -9.24 -4.95 5.27
N ALA A 124 -8.11 -5.50 5.66
CA ALA A 124 -6.88 -5.56 4.86
C ALA A 124 -6.38 -7.00 4.87
N VAL A 125 -6.46 -7.69 3.73
CA VAL A 125 -6.14 -9.13 3.65
C VAL A 125 -5.20 -9.41 2.48
N PRO A 126 -4.05 -10.06 2.75
CA PRO A 126 -3.20 -10.56 1.70
C PRO A 126 -3.80 -11.86 1.12
N PHE A 127 -3.55 -12.12 -0.15
CA PHE A 127 -3.93 -13.36 -0.80
C PHE A 127 -2.89 -13.78 -1.83
N VAL A 128 -2.85 -15.08 -2.16
CA VAL A 128 -1.93 -15.61 -3.16
C VAL A 128 -2.64 -15.65 -4.51
N ILE A 129 -2.00 -15.06 -5.51
CA ILE A 129 -2.45 -15.12 -6.90
C ILE A 129 -1.81 -16.34 -7.57
N LYS A 130 -2.62 -17.13 -8.24
CA LYS A 130 -2.20 -18.27 -9.05
C LYS A 130 -2.51 -17.97 -10.52
N PRO A 131 -1.67 -18.42 -11.48
CA PRO A 131 -0.47 -19.25 -11.29
C PRO A 131 0.80 -18.45 -10.92
N SER A 132 0.74 -17.12 -10.87
CA SER A 132 1.93 -16.24 -10.71
C SER A 132 2.70 -16.43 -9.39
N ASN A 133 2.08 -17.01 -8.36
CA ASN A 133 2.66 -17.12 -7.02
C ASN A 133 3.14 -15.74 -6.51
N ALA A 134 2.23 -14.78 -6.51
CA ALA A 134 2.50 -13.43 -5.99
C ALA A 134 1.51 -13.02 -4.91
N LEU A 135 1.92 -12.05 -4.07
CA LEU A 135 1.12 -11.55 -2.94
C LEU A 135 0.22 -10.39 -3.37
N GLY A 136 -1.05 -10.71 -3.65
CA GLY A 136 -2.10 -9.71 -3.80
C GLY A 136 -2.53 -9.13 -2.46
N LEU A 137 -3.19 -7.97 -2.53
CA LEU A 137 -3.77 -7.28 -1.37
C LEU A 137 -5.21 -6.86 -1.68
N GLN A 138 -6.12 -7.16 -0.76
CA GLN A 138 -7.49 -6.65 -0.80
C GLN A 138 -7.72 -5.70 0.37
N LEU A 139 -8.21 -4.49 0.08
CA LEU A 139 -8.79 -3.60 1.07
C LEU A 139 -10.31 -3.48 0.88
N ARG A 140 -11.05 -3.43 1.98
CA ARG A 140 -12.47 -3.09 2.01
C ARG A 140 -12.71 -1.90 2.93
N PHE A 141 -13.48 -0.95 2.44
CA PHE A 141 -13.80 0.31 3.12
C PHE A 141 -15.25 0.31 3.63
N SER A 142 -15.59 1.22 4.55
CA SER A 142 -16.91 1.29 5.19
C SER A 142 -18.02 1.83 4.28
N ASP A 143 -17.65 2.66 3.31
CA ASP A 143 -18.50 3.12 2.20
C ASP A 143 -18.78 2.01 1.15
N GLY A 144 -18.27 0.79 1.37
CA GLY A 144 -18.44 -0.34 0.46
C GLY A 144 -17.42 -0.39 -0.68
N SER A 145 -16.55 0.61 -0.80
CA SER A 145 -15.48 0.63 -1.78
C SER A 145 -14.47 -0.49 -1.54
N THR A 146 -13.77 -0.93 -2.59
CA THR A 146 -12.77 -2.01 -2.49
C THR A 146 -11.56 -1.76 -3.39
N LEU A 147 -10.36 -2.02 -2.87
CA LEU A 147 -9.12 -2.06 -3.64
C LEU A 147 -8.65 -3.51 -3.78
N HIS A 148 -8.21 -3.88 -4.98
CA HIS A 148 -7.49 -5.12 -5.26
C HIS A 148 -6.16 -4.77 -5.91
N VAL A 149 -5.07 -5.28 -5.34
CA VAL A 149 -3.73 -5.29 -5.94
C VAL A 149 -3.48 -6.70 -6.46
N LEU A 150 -3.13 -6.81 -7.74
CA LEU A 150 -3.13 -8.07 -8.48
C LEU A 150 -1.78 -8.36 -9.15
N PRO A 151 -0.68 -8.53 -8.41
CA PRO A 151 0.64 -8.65 -9.02
C PRO A 151 0.70 -9.73 -10.11
N SER A 152 1.18 -9.34 -11.29
CA SER A 152 1.47 -10.23 -12.41
C SER A 152 2.85 -10.88 -12.22
N PRO A 153 3.12 -12.03 -12.86
CA PRO A 153 4.49 -12.51 -12.95
C PRO A 153 5.35 -11.41 -13.61
N PRO A 154 6.61 -11.22 -13.19
CA PRO A 154 7.54 -10.38 -13.94
C PRO A 154 7.60 -10.87 -15.38
N ALA A 155 7.62 -9.95 -16.34
CA ALA A 155 7.77 -10.33 -17.74
C ALA A 155 9.09 -11.10 -17.90
N ALA A 156 9.13 -12.12 -18.76
CA ALA A 156 10.32 -12.98 -18.92
C ALA A 156 11.60 -12.19 -19.27
N ASP A 157 11.43 -10.96 -19.78
CA ASP A 157 12.47 -10.05 -20.25
C ASP A 157 12.91 -9.03 -19.18
N GLU A 158 12.26 -8.98 -18.00
CA GLU A 158 12.66 -8.11 -16.87
C GLU A 158 13.84 -8.68 -16.06
N ASN A 159 14.34 -9.87 -16.42
CA ASN A 159 15.53 -10.48 -15.84
C ASN A 159 16.85 -9.78 -16.24
N ASP A 160 16.80 -8.76 -17.10
CA ASP A 160 17.99 -8.05 -17.59
C ASP A 160 18.42 -6.86 -16.71
N GLU A 161 17.68 -6.51 -15.65
CA GLU A 161 18.11 -5.50 -14.66
C GLU A 161 19.07 -6.10 -13.59
N GLN A 162 20.12 -6.77 -14.07
CA GLN A 162 21.16 -7.36 -13.23
C GLN A 162 21.83 -6.31 -12.35
N GLY A 163 21.46 -6.26 -11.06
CA GLY A 163 22.10 -5.43 -10.03
C GLY A 163 21.20 -4.40 -9.36
N LEU A 164 19.95 -4.21 -9.80
CA LEU A 164 18.98 -3.39 -9.07
C LEU A 164 18.14 -4.26 -8.11
N PRO A 165 17.83 -3.76 -6.90
CA PRO A 165 16.95 -4.48 -6.00
C PRO A 165 15.55 -4.54 -6.61
N ALA A 166 14.95 -5.72 -6.60
CA ALA A 166 13.58 -5.92 -7.05
C ALA A 166 12.62 -5.00 -6.27
N LEU A 167 11.79 -4.25 -6.99
CA LEU A 167 10.81 -3.34 -6.40
C LEU A 167 9.64 -4.15 -5.83
N ALA A 168 9.20 -3.78 -4.63
CA ALA A 168 8.02 -4.37 -4.03
C ALA A 168 6.75 -4.02 -4.83
N ASP A 169 5.85 -5.00 -4.98
CA ASP A 169 4.55 -4.85 -5.62
C ASP A 169 3.64 -3.86 -4.87
N TRP A 170 3.76 -3.87 -3.54
CA TRP A 170 3.12 -2.87 -2.70
C TRP A 170 3.86 -2.71 -1.37
N GLU A 171 3.73 -1.50 -0.82
CA GLU A 171 4.37 -1.11 0.42
C GLU A 171 3.39 -0.36 1.32
N LEU A 172 3.33 -0.74 2.59
CA LEU A 172 2.61 -0.01 3.63
C LEU A 172 3.61 0.66 4.56
N ALA A 173 3.76 1.96 4.41
CA ALA A 173 4.43 2.79 5.39
C ALA A 173 3.46 3.10 6.55
N SER A 174 3.94 2.95 7.78
CA SER A 174 3.18 3.14 9.01
C SER A 174 4.03 3.84 10.07
N PRO A 175 3.45 4.30 11.20
CA PRO A 175 4.25 4.77 12.34
C PRO A 175 5.20 3.69 12.89
N GLY A 176 4.84 2.41 12.78
CA GLY A 176 5.65 1.29 13.26
C GLY A 176 6.82 0.93 12.34
N GLY A 177 6.72 1.22 11.04
CA GLY A 177 7.73 0.83 10.07
C GLY A 177 7.20 0.72 8.64
N LEU A 178 8.00 0.10 7.78
CA LEU A 178 7.70 -0.17 6.38
C LEU A 178 7.47 -1.68 6.20
N LEU A 179 6.27 -2.04 5.76
CA LEU A 179 5.94 -3.38 5.28
C LEU A 179 6.03 -3.36 3.75
N SER A 180 6.85 -4.23 3.15
CA SER A 180 6.99 -4.37 1.70
C SER A 180 6.65 -5.80 1.31
N ALA A 181 5.91 -6.00 0.23
CA ALA A 181 5.57 -7.32 -0.29
C ALA A 181 5.82 -7.40 -1.79
N GLY A 182 6.32 -8.54 -2.23
CA GLY A 182 6.68 -8.80 -3.61
C GLY A 182 8.10 -8.36 -3.99
N PRO A 183 8.53 -8.71 -5.22
CA PRO A 183 7.78 -9.53 -6.17
C PRO A 183 7.71 -11.00 -5.74
N GLY A 184 6.58 -11.66 -6.01
CA GLY A 184 6.35 -13.07 -5.64
C GLY A 184 5.82 -13.27 -4.21
N LEU A 185 6.13 -14.43 -3.60
CA LEU A 185 5.65 -14.81 -2.25
C LEU A 185 6.58 -14.39 -1.12
N VAL A 186 7.16 -13.20 -1.22
CA VAL A 186 8.09 -12.64 -0.24
C VAL A 186 7.54 -11.36 0.36
N TRP A 187 7.78 -11.16 1.64
CA TRP A 187 7.48 -9.88 2.30
C TRP A 187 8.49 -9.61 3.40
N ALA A 188 8.68 -8.34 3.72
CA ALA A 188 9.55 -7.89 4.78
C ALA A 188 8.90 -6.74 5.55
N PHE A 189 9.17 -6.69 6.85
CA PHE A 189 8.85 -5.56 7.69
C PHE A 189 10.13 -4.98 8.28
N LYS A 190 10.33 -3.68 8.08
CA LYS A 190 11.43 -2.90 8.63
C LYS A 190 10.88 -1.89 9.64
N PRO A 191 11.25 -1.97 10.94
CA PRO A 191 10.79 -1.04 11.96
C PRO A 191 11.21 0.39 11.63
N ALA A 192 10.42 1.36 12.06
CA ALA A 192 10.87 2.74 12.09
C ALA A 192 12.10 2.83 13.01
N SER A 193 13.22 3.33 12.50
CA SER A 193 14.37 3.63 13.35
C SER A 193 13.91 4.61 14.42
N SER A 194 14.06 4.24 15.70
CA SER A 194 13.96 5.23 16.77
C SER A 194 15.11 6.20 16.56
N THR A 195 14.84 7.34 15.92
CA THR A 195 15.78 8.46 15.95
C THR A 195 15.88 8.88 17.41
N GLY A 196 16.91 8.36 18.08
CA GLY A 196 17.35 8.83 19.36
C GLY A 196 17.63 10.31 19.26
N SER A 197 17.15 11.03 20.27
CA SER A 197 17.63 12.34 20.64
C SER A 197 19.15 12.25 20.85
N GLU A 198 19.95 12.52 19.82
CA GLU A 198 21.30 13.03 20.04
C GLU A 198 21.15 14.45 20.55
N SER A 199 21.06 14.54 21.88
CA SER A 199 21.39 15.71 22.65
C SER A 199 22.70 16.29 22.11
N MET A 200 22.57 17.47 21.51
CA MET A 200 23.64 18.40 21.23
C MET A 200 24.42 18.61 22.53
N GLN A 201 25.51 17.87 22.73
CA GLN A 201 26.53 18.24 23.70
C GLN A 201 27.21 19.48 23.14
N THR A 202 26.78 20.64 23.64
CA THR A 202 27.57 21.86 23.61
C THR A 202 28.84 21.60 24.42
N GLY A 203 29.93 21.27 23.72
CA GLY A 203 31.27 21.34 24.27
C GLY A 203 31.73 22.78 24.26
N GLU A 204 31.77 23.39 25.46
CA GLU A 204 32.63 24.54 25.77
C GLU A 204 34.09 24.08 25.91
N GLY A 205 35.03 24.98 25.59
CA GLY A 205 36.46 24.90 25.91
C GLY A 205 37.31 24.37 24.75
N ASN A 206 38.31 25.08 24.22
CA ASN A 206 39.18 26.09 24.82
C ASN A 206 39.73 27.05 23.74
#